data_AF-A0A3D2F007-F1
#
_entry.id   AF-A0A3D2F007-F1
#
_cell.length_a   1.000
_cell.length_b   1.000
_cell.length_c   1.000
_cell.angle_alpha   90.00
_cell.angle_beta   90.00
_cell.angle_gamma   90.00
#
_symmetry.space_group_name_H-M   'P 1'
#
loop_
_entity.id
_entity.type
_entity.pdbx_description
1 polymer ?
#
loop_
_entity_poly.entity_id
_entity_poly.type
_entity_poly.pdbx_seq_one_letter_code
_entity_poly.pdbx_strand_id
1 'polypeptide(L)'
;MKKLLLERLPLVALSCVIIAAMAYVSVAANYPKIWSAYPMPMVVPLLFDWPMKYVVLIPVAAFILFNIPLIVQSHFEKVPLRLQIITGGTLIFSTLWFILNGKWGVVYQGWVYLISVLLINIALASVLIVLIKRYKKIFKWHYILLIAVLTYIWLFAYAFPYLGELP
;
A
#
# COMPACT_ATOMS: atom_id res chain seq x y z
N MET A 1 16.41 -19.98 15.07
CA MET A 1 16.15 -18.55 14.80
C MET A 1 17.09 -17.96 13.75
N LYS A 2 18.43 -18.03 13.87
CA LYS A 2 19.38 -17.46 12.89
C LYS A 2 19.21 -17.97 11.44
N LYS A 3 19.05 -19.29 11.25
CA LYS A 3 18.86 -19.90 9.90
C LYS A 3 17.61 -19.39 9.19
N LEU A 4 16.48 -19.36 9.92
CA LEU A 4 15.20 -18.86 9.41
C LEU A 4 15.27 -17.38 8.99
N LEU A 5 15.99 -16.56 9.76
CA LEU A 5 16.21 -15.14 9.43
C LEU A 5 17.01 -14.99 8.13
N LEU A 6 18.10 -15.75 7.98
CA LEU A 6 18.93 -15.75 6.76
C LEU A 6 18.15 -16.14 5.51
N GLU A 7 17.23 -17.11 5.62
CA GLU A 7 16.38 -17.55 4.50
C GLU A 7 15.31 -16.51 4.12
N ARG A 8 14.79 -15.76 5.09
CA ARG A 8 13.71 -14.79 4.87
C ARG A 8 14.20 -13.40 4.48
N LEU A 9 15.39 -13.02 4.94
CA LEU A 9 15.95 -11.70 4.74
C LEU A 9 15.96 -11.23 3.28
N PRO A 10 16.33 -12.07 2.27
CA PRO A 10 16.33 -11.64 0.88
C PRO A 10 14.94 -11.24 0.38
N LEU A 11 13.91 -12.00 0.74
CA LEU A 11 12.54 -11.73 0.32
C LEU A 11 11.95 -10.51 1.03
N VAL A 12 12.30 -10.31 2.31
CA VAL A 12 11.91 -9.10 3.05
C VAL A 12 12.63 -7.87 2.48
N ALA A 13 13.92 -7.97 2.16
CA ALA A 13 14.69 -6.90 1.54
C ALA A 13 14.11 -6.55 0.16
N LEU A 14 13.83 -7.55 -0.68
CA LEU A 14 13.16 -7.36 -1.97
C LEU A 14 11.80 -6.68 -1.81
N SER A 15 11.01 -7.09 -0.81
CA SER A 15 9.72 -6.46 -0.49
C SER A 15 9.89 -4.98 -0.15
N CYS A 16 10.90 -4.64 0.65
CA CYS A 16 11.21 -3.25 0.99
C CYS A 16 11.62 -2.44 -0.24
N VAL A 17 12.43 -3.01 -1.13
CA VAL A 17 12.84 -2.37 -2.40
C VAL A 17 11.63 -2.11 -3.29
N ILE A 18 10.71 -3.09 -3.44
CA ILE A 18 9.49 -2.92 -4.24
C ILE A 18 8.61 -1.81 -3.65
N ILE A 19 8.41 -1.81 -2.33
CA ILE A 19 7.61 -0.79 -1.64
C ILE A 19 8.24 0.60 -1.81
N ALA A 20 9.57 0.71 -1.63
CA ALA A 20 10.30 1.96 -1.84
C ALA A 20 10.22 2.45 -3.29
N ALA A 21 10.34 1.54 -4.26
CA ALA A 21 10.23 1.87 -5.69
C ALA A 21 8.83 2.40 -6.03
N MET A 22 7.77 1.77 -5.53
CA MET A 22 6.40 2.22 -5.75
C MET A 22 6.10 3.55 -5.07
N ALA A 23 6.62 3.74 -3.86
CA ALA A 23 6.56 5.00 -3.15
C ALA A 23 7.28 6.11 -3.91
N TYR A 24 8.50 5.84 -4.39
CA TYR A 24 9.29 6.77 -5.20
C TYR A 24 8.58 7.15 -6.49
N VAL A 25 8.09 6.18 -7.27
CA VAL A 25 7.34 6.45 -8.50
C VAL A 25 6.12 7.32 -8.22
N SER A 26 5.45 7.09 -7.09
CA SER A 26 4.27 7.83 -6.68
C SER A 26 4.56 9.27 -6.29
N VAL A 27 5.76 9.61 -5.81
CA VAL A 27 6.12 11.00 -5.44
C VAL A 27 6.95 11.73 -6.49
N ALA A 28 7.78 10.99 -7.24
CA ALA A 28 8.67 11.56 -8.25
C ALA A 28 7.92 12.14 -9.46
N ALA A 29 6.65 11.77 -9.66
CA ALA A 29 5.86 12.33 -10.74
C ALA A 29 5.53 13.83 -10.54
N ASN A 30 5.67 14.37 -9.31
CA ASN A 30 5.37 15.75 -8.91
C ASN A 30 3.91 16.23 -9.17
N TYR A 31 3.08 15.42 -9.82
CA TYR A 31 1.65 15.63 -10.02
C TYR A 31 0.94 14.28 -10.17
N PRO A 32 -0.38 14.21 -9.91
CA PRO A 32 -1.15 12.98 -10.03
C PRO A 32 -1.14 12.44 -11.46
N LYS A 33 -0.77 11.17 -11.60
CA LYS A 33 -0.85 10.40 -12.86
C LYS A 33 -1.45 9.03 -12.59
N ILE A 34 -1.91 8.35 -13.63
CA ILE A 34 -2.43 6.98 -13.51
C ILE A 34 -1.38 6.04 -12.86
N TRP A 35 -0.10 6.24 -13.12
CA TRP A 35 1.00 5.46 -12.54
C TRP A 35 1.54 6.02 -11.22
N SER A 36 0.97 7.13 -10.76
CA SER A 36 1.43 7.91 -9.61
C SER A 36 0.23 8.66 -9.02
N ALA A 37 -0.68 7.91 -8.40
CA ALA A 37 -1.94 8.47 -7.92
C ALA A 37 -1.77 9.39 -6.69
N TYR A 38 -0.53 9.56 -6.24
CA TYR A 38 -0.10 10.48 -5.20
C TYR A 38 -0.95 10.35 -3.94
N PRO A 39 -0.87 9.19 -3.26
CA PRO A 39 -1.82 8.87 -2.20
C PRO A 39 -1.58 9.70 -0.94
N MET A 40 -2.64 10.01 -0.21
CA MET A 40 -2.61 10.91 0.95
C MET A 40 -1.51 10.61 1.99
N PRO A 41 -1.18 9.34 2.33
CA PRO A 41 -0.07 9.05 3.25
C PRO A 41 1.30 9.57 2.78
N MET A 42 1.46 9.78 1.47
CA MET A 42 2.67 10.34 0.86
C MET A 42 2.57 11.85 0.68
N VAL A 43 1.36 12.37 0.42
CA VAL A 43 1.12 13.81 0.24
C VAL A 43 1.25 14.56 1.56
N VAL A 44 0.72 14.03 2.66
CA VAL A 44 0.70 14.72 3.96
C VAL A 44 2.11 15.17 4.39
N PRO A 45 3.14 14.31 4.40
CA PRO A 45 4.51 14.75 4.71
C PRO A 45 5.05 15.83 3.77
N LEU A 46 4.69 15.79 2.48
CA LEU A 46 5.14 16.76 1.48
C LEU A 46 4.50 18.14 1.71
N LEU A 47 3.31 18.21 2.31
CA LEU A 47 2.69 19.47 2.74
C LEU A 47 3.45 20.15 3.90
N PHE A 48 4.32 19.42 4.60
CA PHE A 48 5.19 19.94 5.66
C PHE A 48 6.65 20.11 5.19
N ASP A 49 6.87 20.20 3.87
CA ASP A 49 8.19 20.36 3.25
C ASP A 49 9.20 19.25 3.60
N TRP A 50 8.70 18.03 3.88
CA TRP A 50 9.61 16.90 4.13
C TRP A 50 10.39 16.54 2.86
N PRO A 51 11.73 16.39 2.95
CA PRO A 51 12.51 15.92 1.82
C PRO A 51 11.98 14.59 1.27
N MET A 52 11.82 14.50 -0.06
CA MET A 52 11.27 13.33 -0.76
C MET A 52 11.92 12.01 -0.33
N LYS A 53 13.24 12.01 -0.09
CA LYS A 53 13.98 10.84 0.41
C LYS A 53 13.43 10.27 1.72
N TYR A 54 12.89 11.11 2.61
CA TYR A 54 12.28 10.67 3.86
C TYR A 54 10.85 10.18 3.65
N VAL A 55 10.10 10.82 2.77
CA VAL A 55 8.72 10.41 2.43
C VAL A 55 8.69 9.00 1.84
N VAL A 56 9.64 8.67 0.95
CA VAL A 56 9.80 7.32 0.37
C VAL A 56 10.13 6.25 1.41
N LEU A 57 10.74 6.63 2.54
CA LEU A 57 11.07 5.69 3.61
C LEU A 57 9.88 5.41 4.53
N ILE A 58 8.84 6.24 4.56
CA ILE A 58 7.66 6.04 5.42
C ILE A 58 6.98 4.68 5.13
N PRO A 59 6.66 4.33 3.86
CA PRO A 59 6.10 3.02 3.52
C PRO A 59 6.99 1.85 3.97
N VAL A 60 8.30 1.99 3.82
CA VAL A 60 9.28 0.95 4.18
C VAL A 60 9.36 0.77 5.69
N ALA A 61 9.46 1.87 6.43
CA ALA A 61 9.47 1.87 7.88
C ALA A 61 8.16 1.29 8.43
N ALA A 62 7.02 1.73 7.90
CA ALA A 62 5.71 1.20 8.27
C ALA A 62 5.61 -0.30 7.96
N PHE A 63 6.12 -0.76 6.81
CA PHE A 63 6.13 -2.17 6.45
C PHE A 63 6.95 -2.99 7.44
N ILE A 64 8.18 -2.57 7.74
CA ILE A 64 9.06 -3.29 8.67
C ILE A 64 8.45 -3.31 10.06
N LEU A 65 8.07 -2.16 10.62
CA LEU A 65 7.58 -2.02 12.00
C LEU A 65 6.32 -2.84 12.26
N PHE A 66 5.33 -2.79 11.36
CA PHE A 66 4.08 -3.55 11.52
C PHE A 66 4.21 -5.02 11.12
N ASN A 67 5.29 -5.41 10.43
CA ASN A 67 5.55 -6.79 10.04
C ASN A 67 6.78 -7.40 10.73
N ILE A 68 7.30 -6.82 11.81
CA ILE A 68 8.34 -7.46 12.66
C ILE A 68 7.96 -8.91 13.01
N PRO A 69 6.71 -9.23 13.41
CA PRO A 69 6.38 -10.60 13.73
C PRO A 69 6.50 -11.52 12.51
N LEU A 70 6.23 -11.02 11.29
CA LEU A 70 6.43 -11.78 10.04
C LEU A 70 7.89 -12.18 9.85
N ILE A 71 8.82 -11.31 10.26
CA ILE A 71 10.26 -11.54 10.11
C ILE A 71 10.74 -12.53 11.18
N VAL A 72 10.28 -12.38 12.43
CA VAL A 72 10.84 -13.10 13.58
C VAL A 72 10.12 -14.42 13.90
N GLN A 73 8.80 -14.49 13.71
CA GLN A 73 8.01 -15.67 14.11
C GLN A 73 8.16 -16.82 13.12
N SER A 74 8.45 -18.02 13.63
CA SER A 74 8.62 -19.23 12.81
C SER A 74 7.32 -19.70 12.16
N HIS A 75 6.19 -19.56 12.86
CA HIS A 75 4.91 -20.11 12.43
C HIS A 75 3.77 -19.10 12.50
N PHE A 76 2.85 -19.23 11.55
CA PHE A 76 1.59 -18.51 11.49
C PHE A 76 0.47 -19.50 11.26
N GLU A 77 -0.52 -19.48 12.15
CA GLU A 77 -1.73 -20.29 12.02
C GLU A 77 -2.79 -19.62 11.15
N LYS A 78 -2.76 -18.27 11.09
CA LYS A 78 -3.69 -17.47 10.30
C LYS A 78 -3.08 -16.17 9.78
N VAL A 79 -3.70 -15.55 8.77
CA VAL A 79 -3.38 -14.18 8.35
C VAL A 79 -3.51 -13.29 9.59
N PRO A 80 -2.45 -12.58 10.02
CA PRO A 80 -2.50 -11.78 11.24
C PRO A 80 -3.66 -10.79 11.21
N LEU A 81 -4.40 -10.67 12.32
CA LEU A 81 -5.55 -9.78 12.42
C LEU A 81 -5.16 -8.33 12.05
N ARG A 82 -3.96 -7.89 12.46
CA ARG A 82 -3.41 -6.58 12.08
C ARG A 82 -3.39 -6.32 10.57
N LEU A 83 -3.04 -7.33 9.77
CA LEU A 83 -2.98 -7.17 8.30
C LEU A 83 -4.38 -7.12 7.69
N GLN A 84 -5.33 -7.85 8.29
CA GLN A 84 -6.74 -7.77 7.93
C GLN A 84 -7.32 -6.40 8.30
N ILE A 85 -6.97 -5.85 9.46
CA ILE A 85 -7.37 -4.50 9.89
C ILE A 85 -6.79 -3.43 8.96
N ILE A 86 -5.49 -3.48 8.64
CA ILE A 86 -4.88 -2.51 7.72
C ILE A 86 -5.55 -2.59 6.34
N THR A 87 -5.73 -3.79 5.81
CA THR A 87 -6.35 -3.99 4.49
C THR A 87 -7.82 -3.56 4.47
N GLY A 88 -8.60 -3.94 5.49
CA GLY A 88 -10.00 -3.58 5.62
C GLY A 88 -10.20 -2.09 5.86
N GLY A 89 -9.36 -1.48 6.69
CA GLY A 89 -9.32 -0.03 6.89
C GLY A 89 -9.01 0.69 5.58
N THR A 90 -7.96 0.27 4.86
CA THR A 90 -7.59 0.82 3.54
C THR A 90 -8.78 0.78 2.58
N LEU A 91 -9.50 -0.34 2.52
CA LEU A 91 -10.70 -0.47 1.69
C LEU A 91 -11.81 0.52 2.07
N ILE A 92 -12.19 0.55 3.36
CA ILE A 92 -13.29 1.38 3.87
C ILE A 92 -12.97 2.84 3.63
N PHE A 93 -11.82 3.27 4.13
CA PHE A 93 -11.41 4.65 4.00
C PHE A 93 -11.31 5.00 2.49
N SER A 94 -10.73 4.15 1.63
CA SER A 94 -10.49 4.53 0.22
C SER A 94 -11.82 4.67 -0.52
N THR A 95 -12.80 3.84 -0.16
CA THR A 95 -14.17 3.95 -0.66
C THR A 95 -14.79 5.29 -0.24
N LEU A 96 -14.71 5.64 1.06
CA LEU A 96 -15.21 6.92 1.56
C LEU A 96 -14.53 8.11 0.86
N TRP A 97 -13.23 8.03 0.62
CA TRP A 97 -12.46 9.06 -0.08
C TRP A 97 -13.00 9.30 -1.49
N PHE A 98 -13.21 8.24 -2.28
CA PHE A 98 -13.79 8.38 -3.63
C PHE A 98 -15.23 8.93 -3.60
N ILE A 99 -16.04 8.54 -2.61
CA ILE A 99 -17.41 9.05 -2.46
C ILE A 99 -17.42 10.56 -2.18
N LEU A 100 -16.56 11.02 -1.26
CA LEU A 100 -16.53 12.41 -0.84
C LEU A 100 -15.87 13.32 -1.87
N ASN A 101 -14.80 12.83 -2.51
CA ASN A 101 -13.91 13.68 -3.30
C ASN A 101 -13.85 13.34 -4.80
N GLY A 102 -14.56 12.31 -5.25
CA GLY A 102 -14.56 11.90 -6.66
C GLY A 102 -14.88 13.05 -7.63
N LYS A 103 -15.77 13.97 -7.22
CA LYS A 103 -16.10 15.17 -8.00
C LYS A 103 -14.87 16.04 -8.27
N TRP A 104 -14.01 16.25 -7.27
CA TRP A 104 -12.77 17.01 -7.42
C TRP A 104 -11.80 16.31 -8.39
N GLY A 105 -11.74 14.99 -8.33
CA GLY A 105 -10.95 14.20 -9.29
C GLY A 105 -11.38 14.43 -10.73
N VAL A 106 -12.69 14.51 -11.00
CA VAL A 106 -13.19 14.87 -12.33
C VAL A 106 -12.80 16.30 -12.71
N VAL A 107 -13.00 17.25 -11.80
CA VAL A 107 -12.76 18.69 -12.07
C VAL A 107 -11.29 18.98 -12.36
N TYR A 108 -10.37 18.42 -11.58
CA TYR A 108 -8.94 18.75 -11.66
C TYR A 108 -8.13 17.79 -12.53
N GLN A 109 -8.52 16.52 -12.64
CA GLN A 109 -7.72 15.48 -13.33
C GLN A 109 -8.46 14.83 -14.51
N GLY A 110 -9.78 15.05 -14.64
CA GLY A 110 -10.62 14.51 -15.69
C GLY A 110 -11.07 13.06 -15.46
N TRP A 111 -12.05 12.64 -16.28
CA TRP A 111 -12.69 11.33 -16.17
C TRP A 111 -11.74 10.15 -16.38
N VAL A 112 -10.80 10.27 -17.33
CA VAL A 112 -9.87 9.19 -17.67
C VAL A 112 -8.99 8.83 -16.47
N TYR A 113 -8.46 9.84 -15.77
CA TYR A 113 -7.68 9.62 -14.56
C TYR A 113 -8.52 8.97 -13.46
N LEU A 114 -9.67 9.54 -13.13
CA LEU A 114 -10.52 9.06 -12.05
C LEU A 114 -10.95 7.60 -12.24
N ILE A 115 -11.43 7.25 -13.44
CA ILE A 115 -11.87 5.89 -13.76
C ILE A 115 -10.69 4.92 -13.70
N SER A 116 -9.53 5.29 -14.24
CA SER A 116 -8.34 4.43 -14.24
C SER A 116 -7.88 4.11 -12.81
N VAL A 117 -7.79 5.12 -11.95
CA VAL A 117 -7.37 4.92 -10.55
C VAL A 117 -8.41 4.12 -9.76
N LEU A 118 -9.71 4.34 -10.02
CA LEU A 118 -10.79 3.54 -9.42
C LEU A 118 -10.71 2.06 -9.83
N LEU A 119 -10.48 1.76 -11.11
CA LEU A 119 -10.33 0.39 -11.60
C LEU A 119 -9.12 -0.32 -10.97
N ILE A 120 -8.00 0.38 -10.82
CA ILE A 120 -6.81 -0.16 -10.13
C ILE A 120 -7.13 -0.46 -8.66
N ASN A 121 -7.82 0.44 -7.97
CA ASN A 121 -8.25 0.24 -6.58
C ASN A 121 -9.18 -0.97 -6.43
N ILE A 122 -10.17 -1.12 -7.32
CA ILE A 122 -11.09 -2.27 -7.34
C ILE A 122 -10.30 -3.56 -7.58
N ALA A 123 -9.39 -3.58 -8.56
CA ALA A 123 -8.58 -4.75 -8.87
C ALA A 123 -7.71 -5.18 -7.68
N LEU A 124 -6.98 -4.24 -7.06
CA LEU A 124 -6.15 -4.52 -5.88
C LEU A 124 -6.99 -5.00 -4.69
N ALA A 125 -8.11 -4.35 -4.42
CA ALA A 125 -9.05 -4.76 -3.36
C ALA A 125 -9.58 -6.18 -3.60
N SER A 126 -10.04 -6.49 -4.81
CA SER A 126 -10.55 -7.82 -5.16
C SER A 126 -9.47 -8.90 -5.01
N VAL A 127 -8.25 -8.65 -5.51
CA VAL A 127 -7.12 -9.57 -5.37
C VAL A 127 -6.82 -9.82 -3.89
N LEU A 128 -6.72 -8.78 -3.07
CA LEU A 128 -6.43 -8.91 -1.64
C LEU A 128 -7.53 -9.67 -0.90
N ILE A 129 -8.81 -9.41 -1.19
CA ILE A 129 -9.94 -10.14 -0.61
C ILE A 129 -9.86 -11.63 -0.96
N VAL A 130 -9.58 -11.96 -2.22
CA VAL A 130 -9.46 -13.35 -2.68
C VAL A 130 -8.28 -14.03 -2.01
N LEU A 131 -7.11 -13.39 -1.95
CA LEU A 131 -5.92 -13.95 -1.30
C LEU A 131 -6.16 -14.20 0.20
N ILE A 132 -6.73 -13.22 0.92
CA ILE A 132 -7.03 -13.36 2.35
C ILE A 132 -8.05 -14.49 2.60
N LYS A 133 -9.08 -14.62 1.75
CA LYS A 133 -10.08 -15.70 1.87
C LYS A 133 -9.47 -17.07 1.55
N ARG A 134 -8.71 -17.17 0.45
CA ARG A 134 -8.10 -18.43 -0.02
C ARG A 134 -7.09 -18.96 0.99
N TYR A 135 -6.22 -18.09 1.47
CA TYR A 135 -5.17 -18.43 2.42
C TYR A 135 -5.66 -18.23 3.85
N LYS A 136 -6.95 -18.42 4.17
CA LYS A 136 -7.45 -18.40 5.55
C LYS A 136 -7.17 -19.70 6.32
N LYS A 137 -6.85 -20.79 5.60
CA LYS A 137 -6.66 -22.15 6.17
C LYS A 137 -5.35 -22.85 5.76
N ILE A 138 -4.66 -22.39 4.73
CA ILE A 138 -3.41 -22.97 4.22
C ILE A 138 -2.31 -21.92 4.35
N PHE A 139 -1.31 -22.15 5.20
CA PHE A 139 -0.34 -21.13 5.56
C PHE A 139 1.08 -21.45 5.15
N LYS A 140 1.58 -20.64 4.21
CA LYS A 140 3.01 -20.49 3.95
C LYS A 140 3.37 -19.03 4.18
N TRP A 141 4.48 -18.80 4.88
CA TRP A 141 5.01 -17.47 5.20
C TRP A 141 5.05 -16.54 3.97
N HIS A 142 5.46 -17.07 2.81
CA HIS A 142 5.51 -16.36 1.53
C HIS A 142 4.18 -15.75 1.09
N TYR A 143 3.04 -16.41 1.38
CA TYR A 143 1.72 -15.86 1.04
C TYR A 143 1.34 -14.70 1.95
N ILE A 144 1.70 -14.77 3.24
CA ILE A 144 1.47 -13.67 4.17
C ILE A 144 2.34 -12.48 3.77
N LEU A 145 3.58 -12.73 3.38
CA LEU A 145 4.47 -11.69 2.84
C LEU A 145 3.88 -11.05 1.58
N LEU A 146 3.38 -11.86 0.63
CA LEU A 146 2.74 -11.34 -0.59
C LEU A 146 1.54 -10.45 -0.26
N ILE A 147 0.65 -10.88 0.64
CA ILE A 147 -0.50 -10.07 1.08
C ILE A 147 0.00 -8.76 1.71
N ALA A 148 1.01 -8.82 2.58
CA ALA A 148 1.57 -7.62 3.22
C ALA A 148 2.15 -6.66 2.17
N VAL A 149 2.93 -7.16 1.21
CA VAL A 149 3.49 -6.32 0.14
C VAL A 149 2.39 -5.67 -0.69
N LEU A 150 1.38 -6.44 -1.12
CA LEU A 150 0.27 -5.91 -1.91
C LEU A 150 -0.56 -4.87 -1.14
N THR A 151 -0.82 -5.10 0.16
CA THR A 151 -1.51 -4.13 1.01
C THR A 151 -0.75 -2.82 1.10
N TYR A 152 0.58 -2.86 1.24
CA TYR A 152 1.40 -1.66 1.36
C TYR A 152 1.59 -0.95 0.02
N ILE A 153 1.77 -1.67 -1.08
CA ILE A 153 1.75 -1.09 -2.44
C ILE A 153 0.43 -0.38 -2.66
N TRP A 154 -0.70 -1.02 -2.33
CA TRP A 154 -2.01 -0.41 -2.48
C TRP A 154 -2.13 0.85 -1.62
N LEU A 155 -1.81 0.78 -0.34
CA LEU A 155 -1.91 1.90 0.62
C LEU A 155 -1.06 3.11 0.21
N PHE A 156 0.16 2.87 -0.28
CA PHE A 156 1.15 3.92 -0.53
C PHE A 156 1.38 4.25 -2.01
N ALA A 157 0.63 3.64 -2.94
CA ALA A 157 0.62 4.06 -4.35
C ALA A 157 -0.77 4.46 -4.88
N TYR A 158 -1.86 3.89 -4.36
CA TYR A 158 -3.17 3.99 -5.03
C TYR A 158 -4.37 4.27 -4.13
N ALA A 159 -4.34 3.85 -2.86
CA ALA A 159 -5.42 4.13 -1.93
C ALA A 159 -5.41 5.61 -1.57
N PHE A 160 -6.58 6.24 -1.45
CA PHE A 160 -6.69 7.68 -1.14
C PHE A 160 -5.90 8.56 -2.10
N PRO A 161 -6.07 8.40 -3.43
CA PRO A 161 -5.30 9.18 -4.37
C PRO A 161 -5.59 10.66 -4.17
N TYR A 162 -4.59 11.52 -4.37
CA TYR A 162 -4.83 12.94 -4.38
C TYR A 162 -5.63 13.30 -5.63
N LEU A 163 -6.78 13.96 -5.43
CA LEU A 163 -7.74 14.30 -6.47
C LEU A 163 -7.75 15.80 -6.82
N GLY A 164 -6.72 16.55 -6.41
CA GLY A 164 -6.64 18.01 -6.63
C GLY A 164 -7.31 18.85 -5.55
N GLU A 165 -7.57 18.27 -4.38
CA GLU A 165 -8.35 18.89 -3.29
C GLU A 165 -7.56 19.96 -2.49
N LEU A 166 -6.27 20.17 -2.78
CA LEU A 166 -5.44 21.17 -2.11
C LEU A 166 -4.96 22.23 -3.12
N PRO A 167 -4.86 23.50 -2.71
CA PRO A 167 -4.44 24.61 -3.57
C PRO A 167 -3.01 24.49 -4.09
#